data_AF-A0A3D4Q635-F1
#
_entry.id   AF-A0A3D4Q635-F1
#
_cell.length_a   1.000
_cell.length_b   1.000
_cell.length_c   1.000
_cell.angle_alpha   90.00
_cell.angle_beta   90.00
_cell.angle_gamma   90.00
#
_symmetry.space_group_name_H-M   'P 1'
#
loop_
_entity.id
_entity.type
_entity.pdbx_description
1 polymer ?
#
loop_
_entity_poly.entity_id
_entity_poly.type
_entity_poly.pdbx_seq_one_letter_code
_entity_poly.pdbx_strand_id
1 'polypeptide(L)'
;MINTKYGCLAIFSTALLSSCANQPIITTDANSLEKAATHVLSEAVYFSTLFSTCSALGGDTELDAIDIQQNWINANSSLVSAADSYYSQQLANRTFTYDGKTLAPEAIRLALNARTRATNELALTQRSPMNKQKTCQFRLAQISGDKLPLVNDPLIAPYEAELLGHLPLDINITDAPLLAGGLIGTAQGATYFTVAKTHETTCPDAYTLSIANQWPNEAYANFCGEKAVEVITCEWGKCETKKL
;
A
#
# COMPACT_ATOMS: atom_id res chain seq x y z
N MET A 1 -59.06 -54.04 -44.98
CA MET A 1 -57.59 -53.86 -44.92
C MET A 1 -57.34 -52.60 -44.10
N ILE A 2 -56.89 -52.72 -42.83
CA ILE A 2 -55.48 -52.55 -42.39
C ILE A 2 -55.06 -51.07 -42.60
N ASN A 3 -54.63 -50.23 -41.65
CA ASN A 3 -54.09 -50.37 -40.29
C ASN A 3 -53.88 -48.94 -39.70
N THR A 4 -53.91 -48.82 -38.36
CA THR A 4 -53.02 -48.01 -37.44
C THR A 4 -52.63 -46.53 -37.79
N LYS A 5 -52.37 -45.59 -36.87
CA LYS A 5 -51.90 -45.62 -35.47
C LYS A 5 -51.98 -44.21 -34.83
N TYR A 6 -52.09 -44.22 -33.51
CA TYR A 6 -51.87 -43.17 -32.52
C TYR A 6 -50.56 -42.37 -32.68
N GLY A 7 -50.57 -41.12 -32.20
CA GLY A 7 -49.37 -40.33 -31.91
C GLY A 7 -49.64 -39.22 -30.91
N CYS A 8 -49.26 -39.44 -29.65
CA CYS A 8 -49.45 -38.59 -28.49
C CYS A 8 -48.87 -37.17 -28.65
N LEU A 9 -49.63 -36.17 -28.20
CA LEU A 9 -49.13 -34.82 -27.90
C LEU A 9 -48.22 -34.90 -26.65
N ALA A 10 -46.93 -34.62 -26.82
CA ALA A 10 -46.00 -34.43 -25.71
C ALA A 10 -46.07 -32.98 -25.24
N ILE A 11 -46.53 -32.77 -24.00
CA ILE A 11 -46.45 -31.50 -23.28
C ILE A 11 -45.02 -31.37 -22.75
N PHE A 12 -44.22 -30.52 -23.39
CA PHE A 12 -42.90 -30.12 -22.88
C PHE A 12 -43.09 -29.08 -21.77
N SER A 13 -43.14 -29.55 -20.53
CA SER A 13 -43.04 -28.70 -19.34
C SER A 13 -41.58 -28.28 -19.14
N THR A 14 -41.21 -27.11 -19.65
CA THR A 14 -39.91 -26.47 -19.36
C THR A 14 -39.93 -25.95 -17.93
N ALA A 15 -39.44 -26.77 -17.00
CA ALA A 15 -39.13 -26.34 -15.64
C ALA A 15 -37.92 -25.39 -15.71
N LEU A 16 -38.18 -24.09 -15.60
CA LEU A 16 -37.17 -23.07 -15.34
C LEU A 16 -36.64 -23.30 -13.91
N LEU A 17 -35.62 -24.13 -13.78
CA LEU A 17 -34.78 -24.18 -12.59
C LEU A 17 -33.95 -22.89 -12.55
N SER A 18 -34.53 -21.85 -11.95
CA SER A 18 -33.78 -20.71 -11.44
C SER A 18 -32.86 -21.22 -10.32
N SER A 19 -31.62 -21.60 -10.68
CA SER A 19 -30.57 -21.78 -9.69
C SER A 19 -30.25 -20.39 -9.13
N CYS A 20 -30.73 -20.09 -7.92
CA CYS A 20 -30.11 -19.10 -7.08
C CYS A 20 -28.67 -19.59 -6.87
N ALA A 21 -27.74 -19.07 -7.67
CA ALA A 21 -26.33 -19.12 -7.33
C ALA A 21 -26.24 -18.39 -6.00
N ASN A 22 -26.12 -19.15 -4.90
CA ASN A 22 -25.64 -18.62 -3.64
C ASN A 22 -24.32 -17.95 -3.97
N GLN A 23 -24.32 -16.62 -4.11
CA GLN A 23 -23.10 -15.86 -4.03
C GLN A 23 -22.48 -16.26 -2.69
N PRO A 24 -21.24 -16.78 -2.67
CA PRO A 24 -20.59 -17.09 -1.42
C PRO A 24 -20.64 -15.81 -0.58
N ILE A 25 -21.24 -15.93 0.60
CA ILE A 25 -21.17 -14.87 1.61
C ILE A 25 -19.68 -14.75 1.90
N ILE A 26 -19.04 -13.73 1.32
CA ILE A 26 -17.66 -13.39 1.66
C ILE A 26 -17.76 -12.87 3.09
N THR A 27 -17.52 -13.75 4.06
CA THR A 27 -17.27 -13.32 5.43
C THR A 27 -15.94 -12.60 5.37
N THR A 28 -15.96 -11.28 5.46
CA THR A 28 -14.76 -10.47 5.51
C THR A 28 -14.08 -10.75 6.84
N ASP A 29 -13.01 -11.56 6.79
CA ASP A 29 -12.17 -11.76 7.97
C ASP A 29 -11.31 -10.51 8.18
N ALA A 30 -11.17 -10.07 9.43
CA ALA A 30 -10.47 -8.82 9.76
C ALA A 30 -9.00 -8.81 9.31
N ASN A 31 -8.35 -9.99 9.28
CA ASN A 31 -6.97 -10.11 8.80
C ASN A 31 -6.87 -9.85 7.29
N SER A 32 -7.90 -10.19 6.52
CA SER A 32 -7.94 -9.95 5.08
C SER A 32 -8.33 -8.51 4.75
N LEU A 33 -9.17 -7.86 5.56
CA LEU A 33 -9.42 -6.43 5.45
C LEU A 33 -8.15 -5.61 5.73
N GLU A 34 -7.40 -5.95 6.78
CA GLU A 34 -6.11 -5.33 7.08
C GLU A 34 -5.11 -5.49 5.93
N LYS A 35 -5.05 -6.67 5.31
CA LYS A 35 -4.22 -6.90 4.12
C LYS A 35 -4.68 -6.05 2.94
N ALA A 36 -5.99 -5.95 2.68
CA ALA A 36 -6.52 -5.12 1.61
C ALA A 36 -6.18 -3.63 1.84
N ALA A 37 -6.39 -3.12 3.05
CA ALA A 37 -6.02 -1.74 3.42
C ALA A 37 -4.51 -1.49 3.25
N THR A 38 -3.68 -2.40 3.75
CA THR A 38 -2.22 -2.33 3.61
C THR A 38 -1.79 -2.34 2.15
N HIS A 39 -2.44 -3.14 1.31
CA HIS A 39 -2.18 -3.21 -0.13
C HIS A 39 -2.57 -1.91 -0.85
N VAL A 40 -3.76 -1.35 -0.56
CA VAL A 40 -4.19 -0.03 -1.07
C VAL A 40 -3.14 1.03 -0.77
N LEU A 41 -2.66 1.09 0.47
CA LEU A 41 -1.68 2.09 0.90
C LEU A 41 -0.30 1.86 0.27
N SER A 42 0.12 0.60 0.11
CA SER A 42 1.35 0.25 -0.61
C SER A 42 1.30 0.69 -2.08
N GLU A 43 0.17 0.45 -2.75
CA GLU A 43 -0.04 0.90 -4.14
C GLU A 43 -0.09 2.43 -4.24
N ALA A 44 -0.74 3.13 -3.30
CA ALA A 44 -0.77 4.58 -3.26
C ALA A 44 0.63 5.20 -3.20
N VAL A 45 1.48 4.70 -2.29
CA VAL A 45 2.87 5.16 -2.18
C VAL A 45 3.67 4.80 -3.42
N TYR A 46 3.50 3.58 -3.94
CA TYR A 46 4.21 3.12 -5.12
C TYR A 46 3.89 3.98 -6.36
N PHE A 47 2.62 4.22 -6.66
CA PHE A 47 2.22 5.05 -7.80
C PHE A 47 2.64 6.51 -7.62
N SER A 48 2.45 7.09 -6.43
CA SER A 48 2.95 8.44 -6.14
C SER A 48 4.45 8.57 -6.35
N THR A 49 5.22 7.54 -5.98
CA THR A 49 6.68 7.50 -6.22
C THR A 49 7.02 7.39 -7.70
N LEU A 50 6.30 6.57 -8.47
CA LEU A 50 6.48 6.48 -9.92
C LEU A 50 6.21 7.82 -10.59
N PHE A 51 5.07 8.45 -10.29
CA PHE A 51 4.68 9.71 -10.89
C PHE A 51 5.68 10.82 -10.58
N SER A 52 6.06 10.99 -9.31
CA SER A 52 7.05 12.00 -8.90
C SER A 52 8.44 11.75 -9.49
N THR A 53 8.87 10.49 -9.56
CA THR A 53 10.17 10.13 -10.15
C THR A 53 10.21 10.41 -11.65
N CYS A 54 9.11 10.11 -12.36
CA CYS A 54 9.02 10.35 -13.80
C CYS A 54 8.79 11.82 -14.14
N SER A 55 8.03 12.55 -13.32
CA SER A 55 7.81 13.98 -13.54
C SER A 55 9.10 14.79 -13.40
N ALA A 56 9.98 14.38 -12.47
CA ALA A 56 11.30 14.98 -12.29
C ALA A 56 12.24 14.88 -13.52
N LEU A 57 11.90 14.07 -14.55
CA LEU A 57 12.67 14.01 -15.80
C LEU A 57 12.38 15.16 -16.77
N GLY A 58 11.29 15.90 -16.57
CA GLY A 58 10.90 17.04 -17.40
C GLY A 58 10.38 16.70 -18.80
N GLY A 59 9.97 17.74 -19.53
CA GLY A 59 9.48 17.63 -20.91
C GLY A 59 8.14 16.88 -21.00
N ASP A 60 7.92 16.14 -22.08
CA ASP A 60 6.65 15.42 -22.28
C ASP A 60 6.39 14.38 -21.18
N THR A 61 7.45 13.76 -20.64
CA THR A 61 7.34 12.79 -19.54
C THR A 61 6.72 13.41 -18.29
N GLU A 62 6.99 14.70 -18.03
CA GLU A 62 6.43 15.42 -16.90
C GLU A 62 4.93 15.63 -17.04
N LEU A 63 4.51 16.08 -18.22
CA LEU A 63 3.09 16.32 -18.51
C LEU A 63 2.29 15.00 -18.42
N ASP A 64 2.82 13.92 -19.01
CA ASP A 64 2.20 12.60 -18.94
C ASP A 64 2.08 12.10 -17.48
N ALA A 65 3.15 12.26 -16.68
CA ALA A 65 3.16 11.82 -15.29
C ALA A 65 2.13 12.57 -14.45
N ILE A 66 1.99 13.89 -14.65
CA ILE A 66 1.02 14.72 -13.92
C ILE A 66 -0.42 14.37 -14.32
N ASP A 67 -0.70 14.21 -15.62
CA ASP A 67 -2.04 13.86 -16.10
C ASP A 67 -2.48 12.50 -15.57
N ILE A 68 -1.62 11.50 -15.67
CA ILE A 68 -1.91 10.15 -15.17
C ILE A 68 -2.04 10.15 -13.64
N GLN A 69 -1.22 10.92 -12.93
CA GLN A 69 -1.35 11.08 -11.48
C GLN A 69 -2.74 11.64 -11.11
N GLN A 70 -3.19 12.69 -11.80
CA GLN A 70 -4.50 13.29 -11.51
C GLN A 70 -5.63 12.29 -11.78
N ASN A 71 -5.57 11.55 -12.88
CA ASN A 71 -6.54 10.52 -13.20
C ASN A 71 -6.55 9.40 -12.14
N TRP A 72 -5.36 8.97 -11.70
CA TRP A 72 -5.22 7.97 -10.65
C TRP A 72 -5.80 8.46 -9.31
N ILE A 73 -5.52 9.70 -8.90
CA ILE A 73 -6.06 10.30 -7.68
C ILE A 73 -7.58 10.37 -7.76
N ASN A 74 -8.14 10.84 -8.87
CA ASN A 74 -9.58 10.95 -9.07
C ASN A 74 -10.28 9.60 -8.93
N ALA A 75 -9.67 8.52 -9.42
CA ALA A 75 -10.23 7.18 -9.34
C ALA A 75 -10.09 6.51 -7.96
N ASN A 76 -9.05 6.84 -7.20
CA ASN A 76 -8.65 6.06 -6.02
C ASN A 76 -8.72 6.81 -4.69
N SER A 77 -8.98 8.12 -4.70
CA SER A 77 -8.88 8.98 -3.52
C SER A 77 -9.73 8.52 -2.32
N SER A 78 -10.99 8.19 -2.56
CA SER A 78 -11.88 7.72 -1.49
C SER A 78 -11.37 6.41 -0.87
N LEU A 79 -10.96 5.45 -1.70
CA LEU A 79 -10.48 4.15 -1.25
C LEU A 79 -9.18 4.28 -0.45
N VAL A 80 -8.23 5.11 -0.92
CA VAL A 80 -6.97 5.38 -0.20
C VAL A 80 -7.24 6.03 1.15
N SER A 81 -8.15 7.00 1.22
CA SER A 81 -8.50 7.69 2.47
C SER A 81 -9.20 6.76 3.46
N ALA A 82 -10.09 5.90 2.98
CA ALA A 82 -10.73 4.85 3.76
C ALA A 82 -9.72 3.85 4.33
N ALA A 83 -8.81 3.35 3.48
CA ALA A 83 -7.76 2.43 3.89
C ALA A 83 -6.82 3.07 4.93
N ASP A 84 -6.44 4.33 4.75
CA ASP A 84 -5.57 5.05 5.69
C ASP A 84 -6.24 5.29 7.05
N SER A 85 -7.52 5.66 7.04
CA SER A 85 -8.34 5.82 8.25
C SER A 85 -8.45 4.50 9.02
N TYR A 86 -8.77 3.40 8.33
CA TYR A 86 -8.82 2.07 8.93
C TYR A 86 -7.46 1.66 9.50
N TYR A 87 -6.40 1.77 8.70
CA TYR A 87 -5.04 1.38 9.08
C TYR A 87 -4.51 2.20 10.26
N SER A 88 -4.80 3.50 10.29
CA SER A 88 -4.42 4.38 11.40
C SER A 88 -5.12 3.99 12.70
N GLN A 89 -6.38 3.54 12.64
CA GLN A 89 -7.08 3.02 13.82
C GLN A 89 -6.45 1.72 14.33
N GLN A 90 -6.03 0.82 13.44
CA GLN A 90 -5.34 -0.43 13.84
C GLN A 90 -4.00 -0.17 14.52
N LEU A 91 -3.30 0.89 14.13
CA LEU A 91 -2.00 1.24 14.67
C LEU A 91 -2.04 2.22 15.84
N ALA A 92 -3.21 2.70 16.27
CA ALA A 92 -3.35 3.79 17.23
C ALA A 92 -2.56 3.58 18.54
N ASN A 93 -2.51 2.34 19.04
CA ASN A 93 -1.78 1.96 20.26
C ASN A 93 -0.28 1.65 20.05
N ARG A 94 0.20 1.67 18.80
CA ARG A 94 1.58 1.32 18.41
C ARG A 94 2.29 2.52 17.76
N THR A 95 1.87 3.72 18.16
CA THR A 95 2.44 4.98 17.69
C THR A 95 3.51 5.53 18.64
N PHE A 96 4.36 6.40 18.11
CA PHE A 96 5.30 7.23 18.86
C PHE A 96 5.33 8.64 18.30
N THR A 97 5.82 9.59 19.09
CA THR A 97 5.97 10.97 18.66
C THR A 97 7.43 11.24 18.33
N TYR A 98 7.68 11.79 17.15
CA TYR A 98 9.01 12.24 16.73
C TYR A 98 8.89 13.47 15.85
N ASP A 99 9.70 14.50 16.12
CA ASP A 99 9.68 15.77 15.39
C ASP A 99 8.26 16.38 15.25
N GLY A 100 7.50 16.35 16.35
CA GLY A 100 6.12 16.88 16.40
C GLY A 100 5.08 16.06 15.63
N LYS A 101 5.46 14.92 15.02
CA LYS A 101 4.56 14.04 14.28
C LYS A 101 4.24 12.78 15.08
N THR A 102 3.00 12.30 14.98
CA THR A 102 2.60 10.97 15.44
C THR A 102 2.88 9.98 14.32
N LEU A 103 3.74 9.01 14.59
CA LEU A 103 4.24 8.05 13.61
C LEU A 103 4.00 6.62 14.09
N ALA A 104 3.91 5.69 13.15
CA ALA A 104 3.91 4.25 13.44
C ALA A 104 5.01 3.55 12.61
N PRO A 105 5.90 2.77 13.24
CA PRO A 105 6.99 2.13 12.50
C PRO A 105 6.53 1.25 11.34
N GLU A 106 5.42 0.51 11.50
CA GLU A 106 4.82 -0.30 10.46
C GLU A 106 4.43 0.54 9.24
N ALA A 107 3.80 1.70 9.47
CA ALA A 107 3.41 2.62 8.40
C ALA A 107 4.64 3.19 7.67
N ILE A 108 5.69 3.54 8.41
CA ILE A 108 6.96 3.99 7.84
C ILE A 108 7.55 2.88 6.97
N ARG A 109 7.67 1.65 7.49
CA ARG A 109 8.23 0.52 6.75
C ARG A 109 7.42 0.21 5.49
N LEU A 110 6.09 0.22 5.59
CA LEU A 110 5.18 0.03 4.46
C LEU A 110 5.48 1.04 3.34
N ALA A 111 5.54 2.32 3.68
CA ALA A 111 5.83 3.38 2.72
C ALA A 111 7.24 3.21 2.10
N LEU A 112 8.26 2.92 2.90
CA LEU A 112 9.63 2.74 2.40
C LEU A 112 9.77 1.54 1.46
N ASN A 113 9.11 0.42 1.78
CA ASN A 113 9.08 -0.75 0.92
C ASN A 113 8.41 -0.44 -0.43
N ALA A 114 7.27 0.27 -0.40
CA ALA A 114 6.57 0.68 -1.61
C ALA A 114 7.40 1.65 -2.49
N ARG A 115 8.08 2.64 -1.88
CA ARG A 115 9.01 3.54 -2.58
C ARG A 115 10.19 2.79 -3.20
N THR A 116 10.77 1.86 -2.44
CA THR A 116 11.88 1.02 -2.90
C THR A 116 11.46 0.16 -4.09
N ARG A 117 10.26 -0.44 -4.03
CA ARG A 117 9.67 -1.19 -5.16
C ARG A 117 9.57 -0.32 -6.42
N ALA A 118 8.99 0.87 -6.32
CA ALA A 118 8.87 1.81 -7.44
C ALA A 118 10.24 2.22 -8.01
N THR A 119 11.19 2.56 -7.13
CA THR A 119 12.53 3.00 -7.50
C THR A 119 13.31 1.88 -8.20
N ASN A 120 13.24 0.66 -7.67
CA ASN A 120 13.91 -0.52 -8.23
C ASN A 120 13.33 -0.91 -9.58
N GLU A 121 12.01 -0.80 -9.75
CA GLU A 121 11.35 -1.10 -11.01
C GLU A 121 11.79 -0.15 -12.12
N LEU A 122 11.84 1.15 -11.84
CA LEU A 122 12.33 2.13 -12.81
C LEU A 122 13.84 1.99 -13.04
N ALA A 123 14.61 1.71 -11.99
CA ALA A 123 16.08 1.59 -12.01
C ALA A 123 16.78 2.75 -12.75
N LEU A 124 16.27 3.99 -12.61
CA LEU A 124 16.69 5.11 -13.47
C LEU A 124 18.17 5.45 -13.33
N THR A 125 18.77 5.27 -12.15
CA THR A 125 20.19 5.57 -11.90
C THR A 125 21.14 4.71 -12.74
N GLN A 126 20.69 3.55 -13.21
CA GLN A 126 21.45 2.61 -14.03
C GLN A 126 21.26 2.84 -15.54
N ARG A 127 20.49 3.86 -15.93
CA ARG A 127 20.07 4.11 -17.33
C ARG A 127 20.66 5.41 -17.87
N SER A 128 20.96 5.43 -19.16
CA SER A 128 21.30 6.66 -19.89
C SER A 128 20.10 7.64 -19.90
N PRO A 129 20.32 8.96 -20.05
CA PRO A 129 19.23 9.95 -20.00
C PRO A 129 18.04 9.64 -20.91
N MET A 130 18.31 9.29 -22.17
CA MET A 130 17.26 8.89 -23.13
C MET A 130 16.50 7.63 -22.68
N ASN A 131 17.20 6.65 -22.08
CA ASN A 131 16.56 5.43 -21.60
C ASN A 131 15.74 5.68 -20.33
N LYS A 132 16.09 6.68 -19.50
CA LYS A 132 15.25 7.07 -18.35
C LYS A 132 13.87 7.56 -18.82
N GLN A 133 13.84 8.46 -19.79
CA GLN A 133 12.60 8.98 -20.36
C GLN A 133 11.76 7.85 -20.97
N LYS A 134 12.36 7.00 -21.82
CA LYS A 134 11.65 5.86 -22.43
C LYS A 134 11.10 4.88 -21.39
N THR A 135 11.85 4.59 -20.33
CA THR A 135 11.39 3.72 -19.25
C THR A 135 10.18 4.32 -18.53
N CYS A 136 10.22 5.62 -18.21
CA CYS A 136 9.09 6.30 -17.60
C CYS A 136 7.87 6.35 -18.52
N GLN A 137 8.02 6.79 -19.77
CA GLN A 137 6.92 6.82 -20.74
C GLN A 137 6.28 5.45 -20.93
N PHE A 138 7.09 4.40 -21.07
CA PHE A 138 6.59 3.02 -21.18
C PHE A 138 5.81 2.60 -19.93
N ARG A 139 6.32 2.89 -18.74
CA ARG A 139 5.65 2.50 -17.50
C ARG A 139 4.36 3.28 -17.28
N LEU A 140 4.38 4.59 -17.52
CA LEU A 140 3.22 5.46 -17.43
C LEU A 140 2.10 5.01 -18.37
N ALA A 141 2.41 4.65 -19.62
CA ALA A 141 1.42 4.15 -20.58
C ALA A 141 0.70 2.86 -20.12
N GLN A 142 1.32 2.07 -19.24
CA GLN A 142 0.70 0.87 -18.67
C GLN A 142 -0.29 1.16 -17.54
N ILE A 143 -0.32 2.38 -17.03
CA ILE A 143 -1.24 2.83 -15.97
C ILE A 143 -2.46 3.44 -16.66
N SER A 144 -3.28 2.58 -17.28
CA SER A 144 -4.43 2.99 -18.07
C SER A 144 -5.57 1.96 -18.05
N GLY A 145 -6.77 2.41 -18.45
CA GLY A 145 -7.97 1.58 -18.55
C GLY A 145 -8.37 0.92 -17.23
N ASP A 146 -8.74 -0.35 -17.28
CA ASP A 146 -9.23 -1.12 -16.13
C ASP A 146 -8.18 -1.32 -15.03
N LYS A 147 -6.90 -1.04 -15.29
CA LYS A 147 -5.82 -1.15 -14.31
C LYS A 147 -5.64 0.10 -13.45
N LEU A 148 -6.33 1.19 -13.80
CA LEU A 148 -6.18 2.46 -13.10
C LEU A 148 -6.97 2.48 -11.76
N PRO A 149 -8.23 2.01 -11.70
CA PRO A 149 -8.94 1.88 -10.42
C PRO A 149 -8.43 0.67 -9.63
N LEU A 150 -7.98 0.90 -8.40
CA LEU A 150 -7.53 -0.13 -7.47
C LEU A 150 -8.64 -1.11 -7.08
N VAL A 151 -9.90 -0.70 -7.18
CA VAL A 151 -11.06 -1.56 -6.92
C VAL A 151 -11.13 -2.77 -7.86
N ASN A 152 -10.41 -2.74 -8.99
CA ASN A 152 -10.32 -3.87 -9.91
C ASN A 152 -9.22 -4.88 -9.50
N ASP A 153 -8.39 -4.58 -8.49
CA ASP A 153 -7.42 -5.52 -7.95
C ASP A 153 -8.14 -6.65 -7.17
N PRO A 154 -7.90 -7.94 -7.48
CA PRO A 154 -8.52 -9.06 -6.77
C PRO A 154 -8.27 -9.08 -5.24
N LEU A 155 -7.20 -8.44 -4.75
CA LEU A 155 -6.92 -8.31 -3.32
C LEU A 155 -7.76 -7.23 -2.64
N ILE A 156 -8.36 -6.33 -3.41
CA ILE A 156 -9.10 -5.15 -2.93
C ILE A 156 -10.59 -5.31 -3.20
N ALA A 157 -10.96 -5.77 -4.40
CA ALA A 157 -12.34 -5.82 -4.88
C ALA A 157 -13.34 -6.44 -3.89
N PRO A 158 -13.02 -7.56 -3.18
CA PRO A 158 -13.94 -8.15 -2.22
C PRO A 158 -14.19 -7.30 -0.96
N TYR A 159 -13.31 -6.34 -0.68
CA TYR A 159 -13.27 -5.56 0.57
C TYR A 159 -13.59 -4.08 0.36
N GLU A 160 -13.83 -3.64 -0.88
CA GLU A 160 -14.07 -2.23 -1.22
C GLU A 160 -15.17 -1.61 -0.36
N ALA A 161 -16.35 -2.24 -0.32
CA ALA A 161 -17.50 -1.71 0.40
C ALA A 161 -17.23 -1.55 1.91
N GLU A 162 -16.49 -2.49 2.51
CA GLU A 162 -16.14 -2.42 3.92
C GLU A 162 -15.09 -1.35 4.18
N LEU A 163 -14.04 -1.26 3.36
CA LEU A 163 -13.04 -0.18 3.45
C LEU A 163 -13.72 1.18 3.34
N LEU A 164 -14.60 1.38 2.36
CA LEU A 164 -15.34 2.63 2.18
C LEU A 164 -16.24 2.99 3.37
N GLY A 165 -16.59 2.03 4.23
CA GLY A 165 -17.25 2.28 5.52
C GLY A 165 -16.37 3.04 6.53
N HIS A 166 -15.05 3.06 6.33
CA HIS A 166 -14.08 3.78 7.16
C HIS A 166 -13.68 5.15 6.58
N LEU A 167 -14.34 5.61 5.53
CA LEU A 167 -14.06 6.90 4.90
C LEU A 167 -14.20 8.06 5.90
N PRO A 168 -13.16 8.90 6.09
CA PRO A 168 -13.25 10.06 6.98
C PRO A 168 -14.22 11.10 6.42
N LEU A 169 -14.73 11.98 7.30
CA LEU A 169 -15.63 13.08 6.92
C LEU A 169 -14.94 14.06 5.95
N ASP A 170 -13.66 14.33 6.18
CA ASP A 170 -12.83 15.17 5.33
C ASP A 170 -11.81 14.31 4.58
N ILE A 171 -11.94 14.29 3.25
CA ILE A 171 -10.99 13.58 2.37
C ILE A 171 -9.83 14.52 2.08
N ASN A 172 -8.66 14.24 2.65
CA ASN A 172 -7.43 14.95 2.33
C ASN A 172 -6.26 13.96 2.17
N ILE A 173 -5.87 13.70 0.92
CA ILE A 173 -4.73 12.83 0.61
C ILE A 173 -3.54 13.72 0.31
N THR A 174 -2.83 14.09 1.37
CA THR A 174 -1.53 14.73 1.26
C THR A 174 -0.43 13.69 1.43
N ASP A 175 -0.54 12.83 2.45
CA ASP A 175 0.40 11.75 2.72
C ASP A 175 -0.36 10.49 3.19
N ALA A 176 -0.36 9.44 2.36
CA ALA A 176 -0.87 8.12 2.73
C ALA A 176 0.26 7.09 2.64
N PRO A 177 0.52 6.27 3.69
CA PRO A 177 -0.13 6.29 5.00
C PRO A 177 0.22 7.55 5.82
N LEU A 178 -0.76 8.12 6.51
CA LEU A 178 -0.56 9.32 7.35
C LEU A 178 0.49 9.08 8.44
N LEU A 179 0.42 7.91 9.10
CA LEU A 179 1.35 7.53 10.17
C LEU A 179 2.78 7.24 9.69
N ALA A 180 3.05 7.27 8.38
CA ALA A 180 4.42 7.24 7.85
C ALA A 180 5.09 8.63 7.89
N GLY A 181 4.31 9.71 8.07
CA GLY A 181 4.79 11.08 8.26
C GLY A 181 5.60 11.67 7.11
N GLY A 182 5.48 11.12 5.90
CA GLY A 182 6.22 11.54 4.71
C GLY A 182 7.71 11.15 4.72
N LEU A 183 8.15 10.26 5.63
CA LEU A 183 9.57 9.90 5.75
C LEU A 183 10.05 9.10 4.54
N ILE A 184 11.14 9.53 3.90
CA ILE A 184 11.71 8.93 2.67
C ILE A 184 12.83 7.90 2.92
N GLY A 185 13.11 7.59 4.19
CA GLY A 185 14.18 6.69 4.60
C GLY A 185 15.49 7.45 4.73
N THR A 186 16.39 6.94 5.56
CA THR A 186 17.65 7.61 5.86
C THR A 186 18.78 6.60 5.97
N ALA A 187 20.00 7.08 5.74
CA ALA A 187 21.20 6.29 5.98
C ALA A 187 21.34 5.96 7.47
N GLN A 188 22.01 4.85 7.77
CA GLN A 188 22.28 4.41 9.13
C GLN A 188 23.15 5.45 9.88
N GLY A 189 22.78 5.74 11.13
CA GLY A 189 23.51 6.67 12.00
C GLY A 189 24.67 6.04 12.74
N ALA A 190 25.33 6.82 13.59
CA ALA A 190 26.49 6.39 14.36
C ALA A 190 26.13 5.29 15.38
N THR A 191 24.92 5.32 15.93
CA THR A 191 24.49 4.32 16.93
C THR A 191 23.85 3.08 16.32
N TYR A 192 23.59 3.07 15.01
CA TYR A 192 22.85 2.00 14.33
C TYR A 192 23.39 0.61 14.63
N PHE A 193 24.71 0.41 14.48
CA PHE A 193 25.31 -0.92 14.67
C PHE A 193 25.11 -1.47 16.08
N THR A 194 25.17 -0.61 17.09
CA THR A 194 24.93 -1.02 18.49
C THR A 194 23.47 -1.39 18.70
N VAL A 195 22.55 -0.60 18.16
CA VAL A 195 21.11 -0.85 18.23
C VAL A 195 20.74 -2.16 17.51
N ALA A 196 21.16 -2.31 16.26
CA ALA A 196 20.85 -3.48 15.43
C ALA A 196 21.42 -4.77 16.03
N LYS A 197 22.71 -4.76 16.42
CA LYS A 197 23.36 -5.94 17.01
C LYS A 197 22.70 -6.39 18.30
N THR A 198 22.23 -5.46 19.13
CA THR A 198 21.50 -5.81 20.36
C THR A 198 20.18 -6.49 20.01
N HIS A 199 19.44 -5.92 19.04
CA HIS A 199 18.15 -6.44 18.62
C HIS A 199 18.22 -7.81 17.93
N GLU A 200 19.24 -8.05 17.09
CA GLU A 200 19.47 -9.33 16.40
C GLU A 200 19.45 -10.55 17.33
N THR A 201 19.87 -10.37 18.59
CA THR A 201 19.90 -11.45 19.59
C THR A 201 18.55 -11.71 20.27
N THR A 202 17.53 -10.88 20.01
CA THR A 202 16.29 -10.82 20.79
C THR A 202 15.13 -11.60 20.15
N CYS A 203 15.08 -11.75 18.83
CA CYS A 203 14.01 -12.47 18.16
C CYS A 203 14.43 -13.03 16.78
N PRO A 204 13.72 -14.06 16.27
CA PRO A 204 13.88 -14.49 14.88
C PRO A 204 13.47 -13.37 13.92
N ASP A 205 14.12 -13.31 12.75
CA ASP A 205 13.87 -12.31 11.71
C ASP A 205 13.92 -10.86 12.23
N ALA A 206 14.91 -10.59 13.08
CA ALA A 206 15.17 -9.28 13.62
C ALA A 206 15.57 -8.29 12.51
N TYR A 207 14.94 -7.12 12.52
CA TYR A 207 15.22 -6.05 11.57
C TYR A 207 15.20 -4.70 12.28
N THR A 208 16.17 -3.85 12.00
CA THR A 208 16.24 -2.48 12.51
C THR A 208 16.09 -1.48 11.37
N LEU A 209 14.99 -0.72 11.42
CA LEU A 209 14.72 0.39 10.52
C LEU A 209 15.36 1.67 11.06
N SER A 210 16.06 2.42 10.21
CA SER A 210 16.46 3.81 10.51
C SER A 210 15.34 4.76 10.11
N ILE A 211 14.76 5.44 11.10
CA ILE A 211 13.66 6.41 10.92
C ILE A 211 14.24 7.79 10.65
N ALA A 212 15.21 8.19 11.47
CA ALA A 212 15.87 9.49 11.37
C ALA A 212 17.35 9.38 11.73
N ASN A 213 18.16 10.16 11.03
CA ASN A 213 19.59 10.27 11.27
C ASN A 213 20.00 11.71 10.98
N GLN A 214 19.79 12.57 11.99
CA GLN A 214 20.09 13.99 11.97
C GLN A 214 20.98 14.30 13.17
N TRP A 215 22.21 13.80 13.14
CA TRP A 215 23.16 13.93 14.25
C TRP A 215 23.12 15.35 14.85
N PRO A 216 22.90 15.49 16.18
CA PRO A 216 23.02 14.46 17.21
C PRO A 216 21.76 13.60 17.46
N ASN A 217 20.67 13.81 16.72
CA ASN A 217 19.39 13.13 16.91
C ASN A 217 19.23 11.96 15.94
N GLU A 218 18.99 10.76 16.48
CA GLU A 218 18.75 9.55 15.69
C GLU A 218 17.49 8.85 16.19
N ALA A 219 16.79 8.15 15.29
CA ALA A 219 15.63 7.34 15.64
C ALA A 219 15.63 6.04 14.85
N TYR A 220 15.31 4.94 15.53
CA TYR A 220 15.29 3.59 15.00
C TYR A 220 14.02 2.87 15.46
N ALA A 221 13.57 1.91 14.66
CA ALA A 221 12.55 0.96 15.09
C ALA A 221 13.03 -0.47 14.87
N ASN A 222 12.81 -1.29 15.89
CA ASN A 222 13.19 -2.69 15.89
C ASN A 222 11.95 -3.54 15.64
N PHE A 223 12.09 -4.52 14.75
CA PHE A 223 11.02 -5.40 14.29
C PHE A 223 11.37 -6.86 14.53
N CYS A 224 10.38 -7.66 14.89
CA CYS A 224 10.45 -9.10 14.87
C CYS A 224 9.49 -9.60 13.78
N GLY A 225 10.04 -9.98 12.63
CA GLY A 225 9.26 -10.20 11.41
C GLY A 225 8.51 -8.93 10.99
N GLU A 226 7.19 -9.04 10.81
CA GLU A 226 6.37 -7.91 10.36
C GLU A 226 5.99 -6.91 11.46
N LYS A 227 6.27 -7.20 12.74
CA LYS A 227 5.78 -6.38 13.87
C LYS A 227 6.90 -5.57 14.51
N ALA A 228 6.70 -4.26 14.67
CA ALA A 228 7.57 -3.43 15.48
C ALA A 228 7.40 -3.77 16.96
N VAL A 229 8.51 -3.96 17.66
CA VAL A 229 8.53 -4.31 19.10
C VAL A 229 8.99 -3.14 19.96
N GLU A 230 9.75 -2.21 19.38
CA GLU A 230 10.18 -1.00 20.07
C GLU A 230 10.65 0.09 19.10
N VAL A 231 10.65 1.32 19.61
CA VAL A 231 11.30 2.49 19.01
C VAL A 231 12.42 2.92 19.92
N ILE A 232 13.54 3.31 19.32
CA ILE A 232 14.72 3.80 20.01
C ILE A 232 15.03 5.20 19.50
N THR A 233 15.08 6.17 20.39
CA THR A 233 15.45 7.56 20.07
C THR A 233 16.75 7.89 20.78
N CYS A 234 17.74 8.42 20.05
CA CYS A 234 19.04 8.75 20.60
C CYS A 234 19.35 10.23 20.46
N GLU A 235 19.91 10.82 21.51
CA GLU A 235 20.46 12.17 21.50
C GLU A 235 21.93 12.09 21.96
N TRP A 236 22.86 12.57 21.12
CA TRP A 236 24.30 12.50 21.39
C TRP A 236 24.80 11.08 21.74
N GLY A 237 24.21 10.07 21.08
CA GLY A 237 24.52 8.66 21.32
C GLY A 237 23.90 8.04 22.58
N LYS A 238 23.17 8.81 23.39
CA LYS A 238 22.40 8.29 24.53
C LYS A 238 21.00 7.94 24.05
N CYS A 239 20.62 6.67 24.16
CA CYS A 239 19.39 6.17 23.59
C CYS A 239 18.33 5.85 24.66
N GLU A 240 17.09 6.18 24.37
CA GLU A 240 15.90 5.81 25.12
C GLU A 240 15.04 4.84 24.30
N THR A 241 14.43 3.86 24.97
CA THR A 241 13.63 2.82 24.32
C THR A 241 12.17 2.91 24.76
N LYS A 242 11.27 2.92 23.78
CA LYS A 242 9.82 2.80 23.98
C LYS A 242 9.35 1.47 23.40
N LYS A 243 8.79 0.59 24.23
CA LYS A 243 8.13 -0.64 23.78
C LYS A 243 6.79 -0.32 23.10
N LEU A 244 6.42 -1.13 22.10
CA LEU A 244 5.18 -1.02 21.32
C LEU A 244 4.27 -2.24 21.53
#